data_AF-W9BL61-F1
#
_entry.id   AF-W9BL61-F1
#
_cell.length_a   1.000
_cell.length_b   1.000
_cell.length_c   1.000
_cell.angle_alpha   90.00
_cell.angle_beta   90.00
_cell.angle_gamma   90.00
#
_symmetry.space_group_name_H-M   'P 1'
#
loop_
_entity.id
_entity.type
_entity.pdbx_description
1 polymer ?
#
loop_
_entity_poly.entity_id
_entity_poly.type
_entity_poly.pdbx_seq_one_letter_code
_entity_poly.pdbx_strand_id
1 'polypeptide(L)' 'MTHDLARRGDTVGLLPYQFDEFVCSRCLLVHHRHNMADEDARVCFDCS' A
#
# COMPACT_ATOMS: atom_id res chain seq x y z
N MET A 1 5.31 30.82 35.61
CA MET A 1 3.91 30.34 35.51
C MET A 1 3.85 29.42 34.30
N THR A 2 3.95 28.11 34.55
CA THR A 2 4.06 27.08 33.52
C THR A 2 2.66 26.80 32.97
N HIS A 3 2.38 27.29 31.76
CA HIS A 3 1.14 26.97 31.04
C HIS A 3 1.43 25.74 30.17
N ASP A 4 1.28 24.55 30.75
CA ASP A 4 1.33 23.29 30.02
C ASP A 4 -0.03 23.08 29.35
N LEU A 5 -0.15 23.50 28.10
CA LEU A 5 -1.32 23.23 27.29
C LEU A 5 -1.22 21.81 26.75
N ALA A 6 -1.86 20.86 27.43
CA ALA A 6 -2.03 19.49 26.97
C ALA A 6 -2.83 19.48 25.65
N ARG A 7 -2.13 19.58 24.52
CA ARG A 7 -2.71 19.42 23.19
C ARG A 7 -2.99 17.93 22.96
N ARG A 8 -4.19 17.49 23.33
CA ARG A 8 -4.75 16.22 22.84
C ARG A 8 -4.97 16.37 21.33
N GLY A 9 -4.06 15.81 20.55
CA GLY A 9 -4.24 15.64 19.12
C GLY A 9 -4.99 14.34 18.86
N ASP A 10 -6.23 14.42 18.41
CA ASP A 10 -6.94 13.28 17.86
C ASP A 10 -6.30 12.94 16.50
N THR A 11 -5.35 12.01 16.50
CA THR A 11 -4.81 11.46 15.26
C THR A 11 -5.85 10.53 14.67
N VAL A 12 -6.71 11.04 13.79
CA VAL A 12 -7.43 10.18 12.84
C VAL A 12 -6.38 9.56 11.93
N GLY A 13 -5.96 8.35 12.28
CA GLY A 13 -5.03 7.56 11.49
C GLY A 13 -5.73 7.12 10.21
N LEU A 14 -5.48 7.84 9.11
CA LEU A 14 -5.76 7.33 7.77
C LEU A 14 -4.80 6.17 7.55
N LEU A 15 -5.28 4.93 7.66
CA LEU A 15 -4.55 3.79 7.12
C LEU A 15 -4.52 3.99 5.60
N PRO A 16 -3.33 4.09 4.97
CA PRO A 16 -3.27 4.06 3.52
C PRO A 16 -3.83 2.70 3.10
N TYR A 17 -4.93 2.70 2.36
CA TYR A 17 -5.58 1.50 1.84
C TYR A 17 -4.72 0.97 0.69
N GLN A 18 -3.53 0.45 0.99
CA GLN A 18 -2.58 -0.12 0.02
C GLN A 18 -2.98 -1.56 -0.31
N PHE A 19 -4.23 -1.78 -0.70
CA PHE A 19 -4.74 -3.13 -1.01
C PHE A 19 -4.67 -3.47 -2.49
N ASP A 20 -4.25 -2.51 -3.31
CA ASP A 20 -4.36 -2.63 -4.74
C ASP A 20 -3.02 -2.80 -5.45
N GLU A 21 -1.91 -2.96 -4.74
CA GLU A 21 -0.58 -3.18 -5.30
C GLU A 21 -0.06 -4.61 -5.03
N PHE A 22 0.80 -5.11 -5.92
CA PHE A 22 1.50 -6.38 -5.78
C PHE A 22 2.90 -6.32 -6.40
N VAL A 23 3.79 -7.21 -5.96
CA VAL A 23 5.12 -7.39 -6.57
C VAL A 23 5.05 -8.54 -7.56
N CYS A 24 5.40 -8.29 -8.82
CA CYS A 24 5.46 -9.33 -9.85
C CYS A 24 6.63 -10.29 -9.60
N SER A 25 6.37 -11.59 -9.63
CA SER A 25 7.38 -12.64 -9.42
C SER A 25 8.41 -12.76 -10.55
N ARG A 26 8.09 -12.26 -11.76
CA ARG A 26 8.98 -12.31 -12.95
C ARG A 26 9.89 -11.08 -13.07
N CYS A 27 9.33 -9.86 -13.02
CA CYS A 27 10.10 -8.62 -13.21
C CYS A 27 10.49 -7.92 -11.89
N LEU A 28 9.98 -8.39 -10.74
CA LEU A 28 10.26 -7.85 -9.41
C LEU A 28 9.85 -6.37 -9.21
N LEU A 29 9.01 -5.83 -10.09
CA LEU A 29 8.44 -4.48 -9.97
C LEU A 29 7.11 -4.52 -9.22
N VAL A 30 6.78 -3.39 -8.58
CA VAL A 30 5.46 -3.14 -7.99
C VAL A 30 4.50 -2.72 -9.09
N HIS A 31 3.36 -3.40 -9.15
CA HIS A 31 2.27 -3.10 -10.06
C HIS A 31 0.95 -3.04 -9.31
N HIS A 32 0.01 -2.28 -9.84
CA HIS A 32 -1.38 -2.34 -9.37
C HIS A 32 -1.97 -3.72 -9.73
N ARG A 33 -2.78 -4.33 -8.87
CA ARG A 33 -3.58 -5.56 -9.08
C ARG A 33 -4.39 -5.55 -10.37
N HIS A 34 -4.76 -4.38 -10.91
CA HIS A 34 -5.34 -4.27 -12.26
C HIS A 34 -4.40 -4.80 -13.36
N ASN A 35 -3.09 -4.81 -13.12
CA ASN A 35 -2.09 -5.33 -14.04
C ASN A 35 -1.71 -6.79 -13.72
N MET A 36 -2.38 -7.45 -12.78
CA MET A 36 -2.14 -8.84 -12.41
C MET A 36 -2.82 -9.75 -13.43
N ALA A 37 -2.03 -10.60 -14.10
CA ALA A 37 -2.52 -11.60 -15.04
C ALA A 37 -2.92 -12.90 -14.35
N ASP A 38 -2.21 -13.25 -13.28
CA ASP A 38 -2.41 -14.48 -12.52
C ASP A 38 -2.19 -14.21 -11.02
N GLU A 39 -3.22 -14.45 -10.19
CA GLU A 39 -3.17 -14.20 -8.74
C GLU A 39 -2.31 -15.25 -8.00
N ASP A 40 -2.24 -16.48 -8.50
CA ASP A 40 -1.48 -17.58 -7.87
C ASP A 40 0.03 -17.42 -8.10
N ALA A 41 0.42 -17.14 -9.34
CA ALA A 41 1.80 -16.91 -9.75
C ALA A 41 2.29 -15.50 -9.43
N ARG A 42 1.40 -14.57 -9.09
CA ARG A 42 1.67 -13.13 -8.90
C ARG A 42 2.46 -12.56 -10.07
N VAL A 43 1.94 -12.75 -11.29
CA VAL A 43 2.58 -12.29 -12.54
C VAL A 43 1.77 -11.14 -13.14
N CYS A 44 2.45 -10.13 -13.70
CA CYS A 44 1.78 -9.04 -14.42
C CYS A 44 1.52 -9.37 -15.90
N PHE A 45 0.58 -8.68 -16.56
CA PHE A 45 0.23 -8.90 -17.98
C PHE A 45 1.40 -8.76 -18.96
N ASP A 46 2.38 -7.93 -18.65
CA ASP A 46 3.56 -7.79 -19.51
C ASP A 46 4.48 -9.01 -19.42
N CYS A 47 4.48 -9.67 -18.26
CA CYS A 47 5.31 -10.83 -17.99
C CYS A 47 4.61 -12.15 -18.27
N SER A 48 3.27 -12.21 -18.41
CA SER A 48 2.47 -13.45 -18.56
C SER A 48 2.81 -14.21 -19.83
#